data_AF-A0A0B2VWI0-F1
#
_entry.id   AF-A0A0B2VWI0-F1
#
_cell.length_a   1.000
_cell.length_b   1.000
_cell.length_c   1.000
_cell.angle_alpha   90.00
_cell.angle_beta   90.00
_cell.angle_gamma   90.00
#
_symmetry.space_group_name_H-M   'P 1'
#
loop_
_entity.id
_entity.type
_entity.pdbx_description
1 polymer ?
#
loop_
_entity_poly.entity_id
_entity_poly.type
_entity_poly.pdbx_seq_one_letter_code
_entity_poly.pdbx_strand_id
1 'polypeptide(L)'
;MKAHRFVLSHDFGFIALNILYMYPEDSGTYTLIVRKAAGEAQSTVDIDCAVKGNMITGSFLANSIQRIRELEMPLQPPEERPEAPRMASQIVRAPPPQVDNVHESQTLHLEAQIL
;
A
#
# COMPACT_ATOMS: atom_id res chain seq x y z
N MET A 1 9.37 -13.60 -27.24
CA MET A 1 9.08 -13.04 -25.91
C MET A 1 9.10 -11.52 -26.06
N LYS A 2 7.95 -10.87 -26.26
CA LYS A 2 7.89 -9.40 -26.34
C LYS A 2 8.14 -8.87 -24.94
N ALA A 3 9.18 -8.06 -24.74
CA ALA A 3 9.33 -7.33 -23.50
C ALA A 3 8.10 -6.40 -23.36
N HIS A 4 7.18 -6.74 -22.46
CA HIS A 4 5.90 -6.01 -22.27
C HIS A 4 6.11 -4.51 -22.03
N ARG A 5 7.29 -4.13 -21.54
CA ARG A 5 7.65 -2.78 -21.11
C ARG A 5 8.21 -1.89 -22.21
N PHE A 6 8.73 -2.46 -23.30
CA PHE A 6 9.30 -1.72 -24.42
C PHE A 6 8.38 -1.87 -25.63
N VAL A 7 7.70 -0.79 -25.98
CA VAL A 7 6.74 -0.76 -27.08
C VAL A 7 7.28 0.14 -28.19
N LEU A 8 7.67 -0.48 -29.30
CA LEU A 8 8.07 0.22 -30.50
C LEU A 8 6.85 0.39 -31.43
N SER A 9 6.56 1.63 -31.79
CA SER A 9 5.52 1.99 -32.75
C SER A 9 6.15 2.53 -34.02
N HIS A 10 5.68 2.07 -35.17
CA HIS A 10 6.06 2.60 -36.48
C HIS A 10 4.83 2.73 -37.35
N ASP A 11 4.50 3.96 -37.75
CA ASP A 11 3.36 4.26 -38.61
C ASP A 11 3.65 5.48 -39.49
N PHE A 12 3.39 5.38 -40.80
CA PHE A 12 3.55 6.45 -41.81
C PHE A 12 4.69 7.47 -41.58
N GLY A 13 5.93 7.00 -41.39
CA GLY A 13 7.11 7.88 -41.25
C GLY A 13 7.37 8.38 -39.83
N PHE A 14 6.57 7.94 -38.86
CA PHE A 14 6.79 8.16 -37.43
C PHE A 14 7.30 6.88 -36.77
N ILE A 15 8.37 6.99 -35.99
CA ILE A 15 8.91 5.91 -35.15
C ILE A 15 8.95 6.41 -33.71
N ALA A 16 8.40 5.64 -32.79
CA ALA A 16 8.46 5.95 -31.36
C ALA A 16 8.83 4.72 -30.54
N LEU A 17 9.76 4.89 -29.60
CA LEU A 17 10.04 3.94 -28.55
C LEU A 17 9.36 4.40 -27.26
N ASN A 18 8.45 3.59 -26.72
CA ASN A 18 7.79 3.84 -25.44
C ASN A 18 8.32 2.86 -24.40
N ILE A 19 8.87 3.39 -23.30
CA ILE A 19 9.31 2.63 -22.13
C ILE A 19 8.24 2.82 -21.05
N LEU A 20 7.39 1.82 -20.83
CA LEU A 20 6.19 1.96 -19.98
C LEU A 20 6.51 2.16 -18.49
N TYR A 21 7.57 1.50 -18.00
CA TYR A 21 8.05 1.63 -16.63
C TYR A 21 9.57 1.78 -16.67
N MET A 22 10.07 3.01 -16.48
CA MET A 22 11.51 3.28 -16.42
C MET A 22 12.04 2.90 -15.03
N TYR A 23 13.09 2.10 -14.98
CA TYR A 23 13.88 1.84 -13.78
C TYR A 23 15.29 2.44 -13.91
N PRO A 24 16.01 2.63 -12.79
CA PRO A 24 17.39 3.12 -12.82
C PRO A 24 18.30 2.29 -13.72
N GLU A 25 18.08 0.97 -13.83
CA GLU A 25 18.86 0.05 -14.67
C GLU A 25 18.61 0.26 -16.18
N ASP A 26 17.55 0.98 -16.56
CA ASP A 26 17.30 1.34 -17.96
C ASP A 26 17.99 2.64 -18.38
N SER A 27 18.67 3.33 -17.45
CA SER A 27 19.45 4.52 -17.76
C SER A 27 20.58 4.17 -18.72
N GLY A 28 20.80 5.02 -19.72
CA GLY A 28 21.84 4.80 -20.71
C GLY A 28 21.61 5.56 -21.99
N THR A 29 22.48 5.30 -22.96
CA THR A 29 22.47 5.92 -24.28
C THR A 29 21.61 5.10 -25.24
N TYR A 30 20.53 5.69 -25.73
CA TYR A 30 19.63 5.10 -26.70
C TYR A 30 19.93 5.65 -28.09
N THR A 31 20.17 4.75 -29.05
CA THR A 31 20.46 5.12 -30.43
C THR A 31 19.37 4.59 -31.36
N LEU A 32 18.70 5.51 -32.06
CA LEU A 32 17.80 5.20 -33.16
C LEU A 32 18.60 5.12 -34.46
N ILE A 33 18.47 4.00 -35.17
CA ILE A 33 19.10 3.79 -36.48
C ILE A 33 18.00 3.53 -37.51
N VAL A 34 17.93 4.39 -38.53
CA VAL A 34 16.99 4.28 -39.65
C VAL A 34 17.77 3.93 -40.90
N ARG A 35 17.53 2.73 -41.45
CA ARG A 35 18.20 2.23 -42.67
C ARG A 35 17.23 2.20 -43.85
N LYS A 36 17.67 2.72 -45.00
CA LYS A 36 16.99 2.61 -46.29
C LYS A 36 18.01 2.28 -47.39
N ALA A 37 17.54 1.92 -48.59
CA ALA A 37 18.41 1.58 -49.72
C ALA A 37 19.39 2.72 -50.12
N ALA A 38 19.04 3.97 -49.84
CA ALA A 38 19.86 5.14 -50.15
C ALA A 38 20.82 5.57 -49.01
N GLY A 39 20.79 4.89 -47.85
CA GLY A 39 21.68 5.22 -46.73
C GLY A 39 21.10 4.94 -45.34
N GLU A 40 21.86 5.35 -44.33
CA GLU A 40 21.54 5.19 -42.91
C GLU A 40 21.56 6.55 -42.21
N ALA A 41 20.57 6.79 -41.35
CA ALA A 41 20.52 7.95 -40.47
C ALA A 41 20.50 7.47 -39.02
N GLN A 42 21.24 8.15 -38.15
CA GLN A 42 21.34 7.82 -36.73
C GLN A 42 20.98 9.04 -35.87
N SER A 43 20.28 8.81 -34.77
CA SER A 43 20.06 9.80 -33.72
C SER A 43 20.29 9.14 -32.36
N THR A 44 20.93 9.86 -31.43
CA THR A 44 21.31 9.34 -30.12
C THR A 44 20.74 10.25 -29.02
N VAL A 45 20.27 9.65 -27.93
CA VAL A 45 19.79 10.36 -26.73
C VAL A 45 20.28 9.66 -25.47
N ASP A 46 20.77 10.42 -24.51
CA ASP A 46 21.14 9.93 -23.19
C ASP A 46 19.96 10.08 -22.23
N ILE A 47 19.63 9.00 -21.53
CA ILE A 47 18.54 8.96 -20.55
C ILE A 47 19.12 8.63 -19.18
N ASP A 48 18.88 9.51 -18.21
CA ASP A 48 19.21 9.31 -16.79
C ASP A 48 17.91 9.16 -16.00
N CYS A 49 17.70 7.98 -15.41
CA CYS A 49 16.59 7.72 -14.50
C CYS A 49 17.06 7.79 -13.04
N ALA A 50 16.76 8.91 -12.39
CA ALA A 50 17.07 9.10 -10.98
C ALA A 50 16.33 8.08 -10.10
N VAL A 51 17.07 7.43 -9.19
CA VAL A 51 16.50 6.60 -8.13
C VAL A 51 15.67 7.51 -7.22
N LYS A 52 14.37 7.21 -7.06
CA LYS A 52 13.52 7.93 -6.10
C LYS A 52 13.94 7.52 -4.69
N GLY A 53 14.88 8.27 -4.11
CA GLY A 53 15.47 8.04 -2.78
C GLY A 53 14.53 8.27 -1.59
N ASN A 54 13.27 7.86 -1.69
CA ASN A 54 12.26 8.03 -0.64
C ASN A 54 11.78 6.71 -0.03
N MET A 55 12.51 5.61 -0.22
CA MET A 55 12.23 4.39 0.53
C MET A 55 12.67 4.60 1.98
N ILE A 56 11.71 5.02 2.81
CA ILE A 56 11.89 5.10 4.26
C ILE A 56 12.07 3.66 4.76
N THR A 57 13.33 3.24 4.86
CA THR A 57 13.73 1.92 5.37
C THR A 57 13.81 1.90 6.90
N GLY A 58 13.67 3.07 7.53
CA GLY A 58 13.62 3.22 8.98
C GLY A 58 12.21 2.95 9.52
N SER A 59 12.14 2.28 10.68
CA SER A 59 10.90 2.21 11.45
C SER A 59 10.48 3.62 11.86
N PHE A 60 9.25 4.01 11.54
CA PHE A 60 8.66 5.31 11.89
C PHE A 60 8.49 5.52 13.41
N LEU A 61 8.60 4.44 14.20
CA LEU A 61 8.40 4.48 15.64
C LEU A 61 9.68 4.06 16.35
N ALA A 62 10.58 5.03 16.57
CA ALA A 62 11.87 4.83 17.24
C ALA A 62 11.73 4.11 18.61
N ASN A 63 10.61 4.32 19.31
CA ASN A 63 10.35 3.76 20.64
C ASN A 63 9.44 2.51 20.62
N SER A 64 9.02 2.00 19.44
CA SER A 64 8.17 0.81 19.34
C SER A 64 8.77 -0.39 20.08
N ILE A 65 10.06 -0.61 19.91
CA ILE A 65 10.78 -1.74 20.51
C ILE A 65 10.83 -1.63 22.05
N GLN A 66 11.01 -0.42 22.60
CA GLN A 66 10.96 -0.22 24.05
C GLN A 66 9.55 -0.47 24.59
N ARG A 67 8.53 0.05 23.89
CA ARG A 67 7.14 -0.14 24.31
C ARG A 67 6.69 -1.59 24.24
N ILE A 68 7.11 -2.32 23.21
CA ILE A 68 6.87 -3.77 23.08
C ILE A 68 7.51 -4.51 24.26
N ARG A 69 8.77 -4.23 24.61
CA ARG A 69 9.44 -4.87 25.75
C ARG A 69 8.76 -4.60 27.09
N GLU A 70 8.25 -3.39 27.29
CA GLU A 70 7.48 -3.06 28.50
C GLU A 70 6.19 -3.86 28.59
N LEU A 71 5.50 -4.06 27.46
CA LEU A 71 4.22 -4.78 27.39
C LEU A 71 4.40 -6.31 27.41
N GLU A 72 5.52 -6.82 26.89
CA GLU A 72 5.89 -8.24 26.93
C GLU A 72 6.49 -8.65 28.27
N MET A 73 6.75 -7.70 29.17
CA MET A 73 7.24 -8.02 30.50
C MET A 73 6.18 -8.85 31.24
N PRO A 74 6.55 -10.02 31.81
CA PRO A 74 5.60 -10.85 32.52
C PRO A 74 4.95 -10.03 33.64
N LEU A 75 3.62 -9.93 33.58
CA LEU A 75 2.82 -9.32 34.62
C LEU A 75 3.17 -9.99 35.95
N GLN A 76 3.44 -9.16 36.96
CA GLN A 76 3.59 -9.68 38.32
C GLN A 76 2.32 -10.47 38.66
N PRO A 77 2.44 -11.67 39.27
CA PRO A 77 1.29 -12.44 39.67
C PRO A 77 0.38 -11.52 40.50
N PRO A 78 -0.92 -11.44 40.17
CA PRO A 78 -1.84 -10.59 40.91
C PRO A 78 -1.73 -10.94 42.39
N GLU A 79 -1.42 -9.95 43.22
CA GLU A 79 -1.64 -10.07 44.66
C GLU A 79 -3.09 -10.53 44.85
N GLU A 80 -3.29 -11.59 45.65
CA GLU A 80 -4.61 -12.17 45.92
C GLU A 80 -5.48 -11.13 46.63
N ARG A 81 -6.10 -10.27 45.82
CA ARG A 81 -7.15 -9.37 46.27
C ARG A 81 -8.35 -10.27 46.62
N PRO A 82 -9.01 -10.05 47.76
CA PRO A 82 -10.24 -10.76 48.07
C PRO A 82 -11.20 -10.59 46.88
N GLU A 83 -11.70 -11.72 46.34
CA GLU A 83 -12.61 -11.72 45.19
C GLU A 83 -13.79 -10.79 45.52
N ALA A 84 -13.88 -9.66 44.81
CA ALA A 84 -15.08 -8.86 44.84
C ALA A 84 -16.25 -9.77 44.41
N PRO A 85 -17.45 -9.62 44.99
CA PRO A 85 -18.61 -10.38 44.57
C PRO A 85 -18.72 -10.28 43.05
N ARG A 86 -18.71 -11.42 42.35
CA ARG A 86 -18.87 -11.46 40.89
C ARG A 86 -20.26 -10.91 40.57
N MET A 87 -20.35 -9.60 40.34
CA MET A 87 -21.57 -8.98 39.88
C MET A 87 -21.80 -9.46 38.45
N ALA A 88 -22.96 -10.05 38.20
CA ALA A 88 -23.34 -10.42 36.84
C ALA A 88 -23.37 -9.15 35.98
N SER A 89 -22.71 -9.21 34.82
CA SER A 89 -22.64 -8.09 33.89
C SER A 89 -24.04 -7.62 33.52
N GLN A 90 -24.30 -6.32 33.62
CA GLN A 90 -25.61 -5.75 33.32
C GLN A 90 -25.57 -4.97 32.02
N ILE A 91 -26.57 -5.18 31.17
CA ILE A 91 -26.78 -4.37 29.97
C ILE A 91 -27.31 -3.00 30.44
N VAL A 92 -26.47 -1.98 30.39
CA VAL A 92 -26.83 -0.61 30.76
C VAL A 92 -27.64 0.06 29.67
N ARG A 93 -27.30 -0.24 28.42
CA ARG A 93 -28.00 0.27 27.24
C ARG A 93 -28.38 -0.89 26.35
N ALA A 94 -29.66 -1.23 26.33
CA ALA A 94 -30.21 -2.24 25.44
C ALA A 94 -30.62 -1.61 24.11
N PRO A 95 -30.52 -2.34 22.99
CA PRO A 95 -31.08 -1.90 21.72
C PRO A 95 -32.61 -1.82 21.81
N PRO A 96 -33.26 -1.01 20.95
CA PRO A 96 -34.71 -0.89 20.95
C PRO A 96 -35.39 -2.24 20.64
N PRO A 97 -36.52 -2.57 21.27
CA PRO A 97 -37.20 -3.86 21.10
C PRO A 97 -37.83 -4.02 19.72
N GLN A 98 -38.13 -2.92 19.02
CA GLN A 98 -38.66 -2.91 17.67
C GLN A 98 -38.02 -1.76 16.89
N VAL A 99 -37.68 -2.02 15.62
CA VAL A 99 -37.23 -1.01 14.68
C VAL A 99 -38.25 -0.94 13.56
N ASP A 100 -38.96 0.18 13.49
CA ASP A 100 -40.00 0.40 12.48
C ASP A 100 -39.39 0.88 11.16
N ASN A 101 -40.07 0.55 10.05
CA ASN A 101 -39.81 1.10 8.71
C ASN A 101 -38.42 0.80 8.12
N VAL A 102 -37.99 -0.47 8.23
CA VAL A 102 -36.78 -0.99 7.57
C VAL A 102 -37.12 -1.41 6.13
N HIS A 103 -36.42 -0.83 5.15
CA HIS A 103 -36.57 -1.15 3.73
C HIS A 103 -35.42 -2.03 3.22
N GLU A 104 -35.67 -2.76 2.12
CA GLU A 104 -34.62 -3.55 1.46
C GLU A 104 -33.43 -2.64 1.05
N SER A 105 -32.21 -3.14 1.24
CA SER A 105 -30.95 -2.40 1.03
C SER A 105 -30.67 -1.23 2.00
N GLN A 106 -31.42 -1.08 3.09
CA GLN A 106 -31.13 -0.09 4.14
C GLN A 106 -30.09 -0.61 5.14
N THR A 107 -29.18 0.27 5.59
CA THR A 107 -28.24 -0.06 6.68
C THR A 107 -28.88 0.20 8.04
N LEU A 108 -28.94 -0.83 8.88
CA LEU A 108 -29.43 -0.76 10.26
C LEU A 108 -28.25 -0.79 11.24
N HIS A 109 -28.22 0.16 12.18
CA HIS A 109 -27.23 0.20 13.26
C HIS A 109 -27.89 -0.08 14.61
N LEU A 110 -27.38 -1.06 15.36
CA LEU A 110 -27.82 -1.42 16.71
C LEU A 110 -26.60 -1.44 17.62
N GLU A 111 -26.71 -0.81 18.79
CA GLU A 111 -25.66 -0.78 19.80
C GLU A 111 -26.18 -1.27 21.15
N ALA A 112 -25.31 -1.92 21.93
CA ALA A 112 -25.56 -2.31 23.31
C ALA A 112 -24.31 -2.07 24.16
N GLN A 113 -24.50 -1.67 25.41
CA GLN A 113 -23.40 -1.44 26.35
C GLN A 113 -23.57 -2.32 27.60
N ILE A 114 -22.50 -3.05 27.94
CA ILE A 114 -22.38 -3.90 29.14
C ILE A 114 -21.41 -3.29 30.14
N LEU A 115 -21.70 -3.44 31.43
CA LEU A 115 -20.78 -3.20 32.55
C LEU A 115 -20.30 -4.52 33.15
#